data_AF-A0A925YES2-F1
#
_entry.id   AF-A0A925YES2-F1
#
_cell.length_a   1.000
_cell.length_b   1.000
_cell.length_c   1.000
_cell.angle_alpha   90.00
_cell.angle_beta   90.00
_cell.angle_gamma   90.00
#
_symmetry.space_group_name_H-M   'P 1'
#
loop_
_entity.id
_entity.type
_entity.pdbx_description
1 polymer ?
#
loop_
_entity_poly.entity_id
_entity_poly.type
_entity_poly.pdbx_seq_one_letter_code
_entity_poly.pdbx_strand_id
1 'polypeptide(L)'
;MRNSLPLCRLFLVATIVPAAVLGCGEEYEQDDVIETTTDAITISTSATYTIVGVQSGKCVQIASTGTAVQIATCSSSSTRQQWKAESMGSGF
;
A
#
# COMPACT_ATOMS: atom_id res chain seq x y z
N MET A 1 33.67 -10.99 -25.80
CA MET A 1 32.75 -11.97 -25.17
C MET A 1 31.36 -11.37 -25.23
N ARG A 2 30.54 -11.78 -26.21
CA ARG A 2 29.19 -11.25 -26.46
C ARG A 2 28.21 -12.34 -26.02
N ASN A 3 27.60 -12.21 -24.85
CA ASN A 3 26.55 -13.14 -24.41
C ASN A 3 25.17 -12.55 -24.76
N SER A 4 24.41 -13.39 -25.46
CA SER A 4 23.19 -13.12 -26.22
C SER A 4 21.94 -13.14 -25.34
N LEU A 5 20.96 -12.31 -25.72
CA LEU A 5 19.62 -12.12 -25.13
C LEU A 5 18.75 -13.41 -25.15
N PRO A 6 17.73 -13.53 -24.27
CA PRO A 6 16.85 -14.70 -24.20
C PRO A 6 15.79 -14.67 -25.32
N LEU A 7 15.80 -15.70 -26.17
CA LEU A 7 14.81 -15.91 -27.22
C LEU A 7 13.46 -16.32 -26.60
N CYS A 8 12.47 -15.45 -26.75
CA CYS A 8 11.05 -15.74 -26.54
C CYS A 8 10.66 -16.94 -27.43
N ARG A 9 10.40 -18.11 -26.83
CA ARG A 9 9.87 -19.29 -27.54
C ARG A 9 8.43 -19.53 -27.15
N LEU A 10 7.55 -19.05 -28.02
CA LEU A 10 6.15 -19.41 -28.14
C LEU A 10 6.05 -20.93 -28.41
N PHE A 11 5.54 -21.71 -27.46
CA PHE A 11 5.10 -23.08 -27.72
C PHE A 11 3.58 -23.15 -27.56
N LEU A 12 2.90 -23.10 -28.70
CA LEU A 12 1.52 -23.54 -28.84
C LEU A 12 1.57 -25.06 -28.98
N VAL A 13 1.20 -25.80 -27.93
CA VAL A 13 0.92 -27.23 -28.02
C VAL A 13 -0.39 -27.52 -27.28
N ALA A 14 -1.47 -27.56 -28.05
CA ALA A 14 -2.66 -28.29 -27.69
C ALA A 14 -2.41 -29.78 -27.97
N THR A 15 -2.56 -30.67 -26.98
CA THR A 15 -3.03 -32.08 -27.15
C THR A 15 -3.02 -32.85 -25.81
N ILE A 16 -4.22 -33.26 -25.39
CA ILE A 16 -4.64 -34.59 -24.89
C ILE A 16 -3.89 -35.22 -23.68
N VAL A 17 -4.64 -35.28 -22.56
CA VAL A 17 -4.54 -35.98 -21.26
C VAL A 17 -4.27 -37.52 -21.39
N PRO A 18 -3.88 -38.33 -20.36
CA PRO A 18 -3.19 -38.10 -19.08
C PRO A 18 -1.91 -38.99 -18.94
N ALA A 19 -0.82 -38.46 -18.40
CA ALA A 19 0.19 -39.30 -17.75
C ALA A 19 0.08 -39.08 -16.25
N ALA A 20 -0.28 -40.13 -15.51
CA ALA A 20 -0.21 -40.14 -14.06
C ALA A 20 1.25 -39.94 -13.64
N VAL A 21 1.64 -38.69 -13.42
CA VAL A 21 2.84 -38.38 -12.67
C VAL A 21 2.44 -38.53 -11.21
N LEU A 22 3.00 -39.52 -10.51
CA LEU A 22 3.14 -39.48 -9.06
C LEU A 22 4.16 -38.39 -8.71
N GLY A 23 3.81 -37.15 -9.05
CA GLY A 23 4.36 -35.94 -8.48
C GLY A 23 3.17 -35.30 -7.81
N CYS A 24 3.32 -34.92 -6.54
CA CYS A 24 2.32 -34.11 -5.86
C CYS A 24 2.06 -32.88 -6.72
N GLY A 25 0.97 -32.89 -7.47
CA GLY A 25 0.45 -31.70 -8.07
C GLY A 25 -0.10 -30.85 -6.94
N GLU A 26 0.33 -29.60 -6.89
CA GLU A 26 -0.55 -28.56 -6.41
C GLU A 26 -0.72 -27.63 -7.61
N GLU A 27 -1.82 -27.84 -8.34
CA GLU A 27 -2.43 -26.78 -9.12
C GLU A 27 -2.94 -25.79 -8.10
N TYR A 28 -2.13 -24.78 -7.81
CA TYR A 28 -2.55 -23.70 -6.95
C TYR A 28 -3.62 -22.94 -7.73
N GLU A 29 -4.87 -23.08 -7.29
CA GLU A 29 -5.85 -22.01 -7.48
C GLU A 29 -5.14 -20.72 -7.05
N GLN A 30 -5.03 -19.76 -7.95
CA GLN A 30 -4.52 -18.44 -7.61
C GLN A 30 -5.57 -17.79 -6.72
N ASP A 31 -5.55 -18.15 -5.44
CA ASP A 31 -6.17 -17.39 -4.38
C ASP A 31 -5.59 -15.99 -4.48
N ASP A 32 -6.47 -15.00 -4.64
CA ASP A 32 -6.15 -13.58 -4.61
C ASP A 32 -5.73 -13.26 -3.17
N VAL A 33 -4.52 -13.68 -2.82
CA VAL A 33 -3.87 -13.26 -1.60
C VAL A 33 -3.63 -11.78 -1.82
N ILE A 34 -4.48 -10.95 -1.22
CA ILE A 34 -4.12 -9.58 -0.90
C ILE A 34 -2.90 -9.70 0.00
N GLU A 35 -1.73 -9.73 -0.64
CA GLU A 35 -0.43 -9.62 -0.01
C GLU A 35 -0.48 -8.28 0.70
N THR A 36 -0.85 -8.33 1.97
CA THR A 36 -0.78 -7.20 2.87
C THR A 36 0.70 -6.95 3.08
N THR A 37 1.32 -6.31 2.09
CA THR A 37 2.66 -5.77 2.17
C THR A 37 2.61 -4.81 3.34
N THR A 38 3.13 -5.28 4.47
CA THR A 38 3.19 -4.49 5.69
C THR A 38 4.36 -3.53 5.52
N ASP A 39 4.23 -2.62 4.55
CA ASP A 39 5.16 -1.52 4.41
C ASP A 39 4.97 -0.65 5.64
N ALA A 40 5.94 -0.75 6.54
CA ALA A 40 5.96 0.01 7.76
C ALA A 40 6.04 1.50 7.40
N ILE A 41 4.96 2.23 7.69
CA ILE A 41 4.97 3.69 7.58
C ILE A 41 5.96 4.26 8.59
N THR A 42 6.98 4.97 8.11
CA THR A 42 7.95 5.63 8.99
C THR A 42 7.41 7.02 9.37
N ILE A 43 7.09 7.21 10.64
CA ILE A 43 6.66 8.51 11.18
C ILE A 43 7.84 9.14 11.94
N SER A 44 8.31 10.29 11.48
CA SER A 44 9.26 11.14 12.20
C SER A 44 8.53 12.08 13.16
N THR A 45 8.92 12.10 14.44
CA THR A 45 8.40 13.04 15.44
C THR A 45 8.93 14.46 15.29
N SER A 46 9.91 14.70 14.40
CA SER A 46 10.44 16.04 14.14
C SER A 46 9.74 16.76 12.99
N ALA A 47 8.89 16.06 12.23
CA ALA A 47 8.19 16.59 11.07
C ALA A 47 6.75 17.00 11.38
N THR A 48 6.21 17.86 10.52
CA THR A 48 4.81 18.26 10.50
C THR A 48 4.10 17.58 9.34
N TYR A 49 2.92 17.03 9.60
CA TYR A 49 2.13 16.26 8.65
C TYR A 49 0.77 16.89 8.39
N THR A 50 0.19 16.52 7.26
CA THR A 50 -1.22 16.68 6.97
C THR A 50 -1.86 15.31 6.92
N ILE A 51 -2.97 15.13 7.66
CA ILE A 51 -3.71 13.87 7.69
C ILE A 51 -4.82 13.95 6.65
N VAL A 52 -4.72 13.14 5.60
CA VAL A 52 -5.67 13.12 4.48
C VAL A 52 -6.47 11.82 4.52
N GLY A 53 -7.80 11.93 4.53
CA GLY A 53 -8.68 10.76 4.43
C GLY A 53 -8.64 10.17 3.03
N VAL A 54 -8.17 8.94 2.88
CA VAL A 54 -8.00 8.27 1.56
C VAL A 54 -9.27 8.23 0.72
N GLN A 55 -10.44 8.06 1.35
CA GLN A 55 -11.73 7.98 0.63
C GLN A 55 -12.29 9.34 0.22
N SER A 56 -12.02 10.40 0.99
CA SER A 56 -12.64 11.72 0.77
C SER A 56 -11.69 12.75 0.16
N GLY A 57 -10.38 12.51 0.21
CA GLY A 57 -9.35 13.49 -0.13
C GLY A 57 -9.37 14.74 0.76
N LYS A 58 -10.07 14.70 1.90
CA LYS A 58 -10.20 15.83 2.84
C LYS A 58 -9.23 15.70 4.00
N CYS A 59 -8.90 16.84 4.60
CA CYS A 59 -7.89 16.97 5.64
C CYS A 59 -8.52 17.11 7.02
N VAL A 60 -7.86 16.54 8.03
CA VAL A 60 -8.21 16.75 9.44
C VAL A 60 -7.80 18.16 9.85
N GLN A 61 -8.72 18.90 10.46
CA GLN A 61 -8.55 20.32 10.82
C GLN A 61 -9.10 20.63 12.22
N ILE A 62 -8.39 21.44 13.01
CA ILE A 62 -8.96 22.07 14.22
C ILE A 62 -10.09 23.02 13.81
N ALA A 63 -11.30 22.88 14.32
CA ALA A 63 -12.45 23.77 14.05
C ALA A 63 -12.16 25.23 14.48
N SER A 64 -12.91 26.20 13.95
CA SER A 64 -12.61 27.63 14.20
C SER A 64 -12.85 28.02 15.66
N THR A 65 -13.66 27.24 16.38
CA THR A 65 -13.93 27.37 17.81
C THR A 65 -12.81 26.79 18.69
N GLY A 66 -11.79 26.15 18.10
CA GLY A 66 -10.50 25.85 18.75
C GLY A 66 -10.40 24.52 19.51
N THR A 67 -11.50 23.86 19.85
CA THR A 67 -11.48 22.61 20.64
C THR A 67 -11.97 21.39 19.87
N ALA A 68 -12.82 21.57 18.86
CA ALA A 68 -13.30 20.48 18.02
C ALA A 68 -12.34 20.19 16.87
N VAL A 69 -12.36 18.95 16.38
CA VAL A 69 -11.70 18.53 15.14
C VAL A 69 -12.77 18.25 14.09
N GLN A 70 -12.51 18.62 12.84
CA GLN A 70 -13.42 18.42 11.72
C GLN A 70 -12.66 17.95 10.48
N ILE A 71 -13.38 17.35 9.54
CA ILE A 71 -12.86 17.02 8.21
C ILE A 71 -13.20 18.18 7.26
N ALA A 72 -12.19 18.81 6.68
CA ALA A 72 -12.33 20.00 5.85
C ALA A 72 -11.55 19.87 4.53
N THR A 73 -11.83 20.74 3.56
CA THR A 73 -11.02 20.81 2.34
C THR A 73 -9.56 21.10 2.69
N CYS A 74 -8.64 20.36 2.06
CA CYS A 74 -7.22 20.51 2.29
C CYS A 74 -6.73 21.91 1.88
N SER A 75 -5.88 22.52 2.70
CA SER A 75 -5.29 23.84 2.45
C SER A 75 -3.82 23.83 2.86
N SER A 76 -2.93 24.12 1.90
CA SER A 76 -1.47 24.14 2.11
C SER A 76 -0.98 25.27 3.03
N SER A 77 -1.78 26.33 3.20
CA SER A 77 -1.44 27.48 4.06
C SER A 77 -2.10 27.42 5.44
N SER A 78 -2.95 26.42 5.71
CA SER A 78 -3.69 26.32 6.97
C SER A 78 -2.86 25.61 8.05
N THR A 79 -2.39 26.35 9.04
CA THR A 79 -1.75 25.77 10.24
C THR A 79 -2.70 24.92 11.08
N ARG A 80 -4.02 25.06 10.88
CA ARG A 80 -5.05 24.23 11.55
C ARG A 80 -5.13 22.81 11.00
N GLN A 81 -4.43 22.52 9.90
CA GLN A 81 -4.33 21.20 9.26
C GLN A 81 -2.93 20.59 9.37
N GLN A 82 -2.11 21.14 10.27
CA GLN A 82 -0.74 20.72 10.50
C GLN A 82 -0.64 20.01 11.85
N TRP A 83 -0.13 18.77 11.81
CA TRP A 83 -0.10 17.86 12.95
C TRP A 83 1.32 17.36 13.17
N LYS A 84 1.73 17.31 14.44
CA LYS A 84 3.00 16.70 14.84
C LYS A 84 2.70 15.43 15.61
N ALA A 85 3.36 14.35 15.25
CA ALA A 85 3.29 13.09 15.98
C ALA A 85 4.28 13.13 17.16
N GLU A 86 3.85 12.68 18.32
CA GLU A 86 4.68 12.63 19.53
C GLU A 86 4.71 11.19 20.05
N SER A 87 5.87 10.67 20.44
CA SER A 87 5.92 9.28 20.90
C SER A 87 5.27 9.12 22.28
N MET A 88 4.39 8.13 22.40
CA MET A 88 3.74 7.71 23.66
C MET A 88 4.31 6.39 24.19
N GLY A 89 5.56 6.03 23.82
CA GLY A 89 6.25 4.82 24.24
C GLY A 89 5.92 3.58 23.39
N SER A 90 4.64 3.28 23.17
CA SER A 90 4.18 2.15 22.33
C SER A 90 3.55 2.57 20.99
N GLY A 91 3.64 3.86 20.68
CA GLY A 91 3.06 4.46 19.48
C GLY A 91 3.31 5.96 19.44
N PHE A 92 2.47 6.65 18.70
CA PHE A 92 2.41 8.12 18.63
C PHE A 92 1.08 8.64 19.20
#